data_AF-A0A929F0G7-F1
#
_entry.id   AF-A0A929F0G7-F1
#
_cell.length_a   1.000
_cell.length_b   1.000
_cell.length_c   1.000
_cell.angle_alpha   90.00
_cell.angle_beta   90.00
_cell.angle_gamma   90.00
#
_symmetry.space_group_name_H-M   'P 1'
#
loop_
_entity.id
_entity.type
_entity.pdbx_description
1 polymer ?
#
loop_
_entity_poly.entity_id
_entity_poly.type
_entity_poly.pdbx_seq_one_letter_code
_entity_poly.pdbx_strand_id
1 'polypeptide(L)'
;VQFPLGVFAIAISTAVLPSLSREAAEGDIYRLKQTLSHALRLTMFITIPAMVGLIVLRQPIITLLFQRGAFTSFTTIMTAQALLYYSVGLWAFAGLRVFVSAFYSLQDTKTPVKVAVVAMIANIAFSLALMGPLKHGGLALALSLASTLQLFMLIFLLQKRLGGIEGRVVISSMVRSFISSLIMGICIYFLAFKVFSSIVAQKTFHLALGVLIIVCAGLVIYGISAHVLGSKELSSITELLKVAKKKK
;
A
#
# COMPACT_ATOMS: atom_id res chain seq x y z
N VAL A 1 7.40 -2.90 -4.73
CA VAL A 1 6.20 -2.07 -4.44
C VAL A 1 5.13 -2.09 -5.53
N GLN A 2 5.47 -2.25 -6.81
CA GLN A 2 4.46 -2.26 -7.89
C GLN A 2 3.49 -3.45 -7.83
N PHE A 3 3.92 -4.61 -7.34
CA PHE A 3 3.04 -5.78 -7.24
C PHE A 3 1.80 -5.54 -6.34
N PRO A 4 1.93 -5.17 -5.05
CA PRO A 4 0.74 -4.85 -4.24
C PRO A 4 -0.06 -3.66 -4.77
N LEU A 5 0.63 -2.65 -5.31
CA LEU A 5 -0.01 -1.46 -5.86
C LEU A 5 -0.91 -1.81 -7.06
N GLY A 6 -0.36 -2.56 -8.03
CA GLY A 6 -1.06 -2.92 -9.26
C GLY A 6 -2.19 -3.90 -9.02
N VAL A 7 -1.94 -4.93 -8.20
CA VAL A 7 -2.94 -5.98 -7.95
C VAL A 7 -4.13 -5.46 -7.14
N PHE A 8 -3.91 -4.58 -6.16
CA PHE A 8 -4.97 -4.18 -5.24
C PHE A 8 -5.40 -2.72 -5.41
N ALA A 9 -4.47 -1.76 -5.33
CA ALA A 9 -4.84 -0.35 -5.34
C ALA A 9 -5.40 0.09 -6.69
N ILE A 10 -4.78 -0.33 -7.79
CA ILE A 10 -5.29 -0.02 -9.14
C ILE A 10 -6.62 -0.76 -9.38
N ALA A 11 -6.72 -2.04 -9.02
CA ALA A 11 -7.93 -2.83 -9.21
C ALA A 11 -9.14 -2.26 -8.44
N ILE A 12 -8.97 -1.86 -7.18
CA ILE A 12 -10.04 -1.22 -6.40
C ILE A 12 -10.42 0.12 -7.03
N SER A 13 -9.42 0.93 -7.40
CA SER A 13 -9.63 2.24 -8.00
C SER A 13 -10.40 2.18 -9.32
N THR A 14 -10.16 1.16 -10.16
CA THR A 14 -10.87 0.97 -11.43
C THR A 14 -12.25 0.36 -11.23
N ALA A 15 -12.41 -0.57 -10.27
CA ALA A 15 -13.69 -1.20 -9.96
C ALA A 15 -14.71 -0.21 -9.36
N VAL A 16 -14.24 0.79 -8.62
CA VAL A 16 -15.10 1.77 -7.93
C VAL A 16 -15.45 2.97 -8.83
N LEU A 17 -14.70 3.20 -9.91
CA LEU A 17 -14.91 4.34 -10.82
C LEU A 17 -16.34 4.41 -11.40
N PRO A 18 -16.96 3.32 -11.91
CA PRO A 18 -18.31 3.38 -12.46
C PRO A 18 -19.36 3.81 -11.40
N SER A 19 -19.24 3.29 -10.17
CA SER A 19 -20.13 3.64 -9.06
C SER A 19 -19.97 5.11 -8.68
N LEU A 20 -18.74 5.60 -8.52
CA LEU A 20 -18.48 7.00 -8.21
C LEU A 20 -18.99 7.94 -9.31
N SER A 21 -18.82 7.59 -10.58
CA SER A 21 -19.29 8.40 -11.71
C SER A 21 -20.81 8.47 -11.76
N ARG A 22 -21.49 7.36 -11.48
CA ARG A 22 -22.95 7.32 -11.40
C ARG A 22 -23.46 8.17 -10.24
N GLU A 23 -22.92 7.99 -9.05
CA GLU A 23 -23.31 8.75 -7.84
C GLU A 23 -23.02 10.24 -8.01
N ALA A 24 -21.91 10.60 -8.67
CA ALA A 24 -21.59 11.98 -9.03
C ALA A 24 -22.61 12.58 -10.02
N ALA A 25 -23.00 11.82 -11.04
CA ALA A 25 -23.97 12.26 -12.04
C ALA A 25 -25.40 12.40 -11.46
N GLU A 26 -25.77 11.55 -10.51
CA GLU A 26 -27.04 11.61 -9.76
C GLU A 26 -27.05 12.74 -8.71
N GLY A 27 -25.91 13.38 -8.44
CA GLY A 27 -25.77 14.42 -7.41
C GLY A 27 -25.83 13.90 -5.97
N ASP A 28 -25.77 12.58 -5.77
CA ASP A 28 -25.81 11.94 -4.45
C ASP A 28 -24.42 11.97 -3.78
N ILE A 29 -24.08 13.15 -3.27
CA ILE A 29 -22.82 13.41 -2.58
C ILE A 29 -22.67 12.53 -1.32
N TYR A 30 -23.76 12.11 -0.70
CA TYR A 30 -23.72 11.24 0.48
C TYR A 30 -23.22 9.84 0.11
N ARG A 31 -23.83 9.21 -0.90
CA ARG A 31 -23.37 7.90 -1.40
C ARG A 31 -21.96 7.97 -1.96
N LEU A 32 -21.64 9.03 -2.70
CA LEU A 32 -20.28 9.24 -3.23
C LEU A 32 -19.22 9.23 -2.11
N LYS A 33 -19.49 9.92 -1.00
CA LYS A 33 -18.60 9.91 0.18
C LYS A 33 -18.46 8.52 0.80
N GLN A 34 -19.56 7.77 0.91
CA GLN A 34 -19.54 6.41 1.47
C GLN A 34 -18.76 5.43 0.57
N THR A 35 -19.00 5.46 -0.73
CA THR A 35 -18.32 4.64 -1.73
C THR A 35 -16.82 4.94 -1.73
N LEU A 36 -16.44 6.22 -1.72
CA LEU A 36 -15.04 6.63 -1.60
C LEU A 36 -14.40 6.18 -0.29
N SER A 37 -15.08 6.39 0.84
CA SER A 37 -14.64 5.98 2.17
C SER A 37 -14.42 4.46 2.21
N HIS A 38 -15.33 3.66 1.67
CA HIS A 38 -15.22 2.20 1.58
C HIS A 38 -14.03 1.77 0.71
N ALA A 39 -13.85 2.38 -0.47
CA ALA A 39 -12.72 2.11 -1.34
C ALA A 39 -11.36 2.41 -0.68
N LEU A 40 -11.27 3.53 0.04
CA LEU A 40 -10.07 3.90 0.78
C LEU A 40 -9.77 2.91 1.91
N ARG A 41 -10.79 2.51 2.68
CA ARG A 41 -10.63 1.54 3.77
C ARG A 41 -10.15 0.19 3.26
N LEU A 42 -10.76 -0.34 2.20
CA LEU A 42 -10.31 -1.60 1.56
C LEU A 42 -8.88 -1.49 1.03
N THR A 43 -8.56 -0.37 0.37
CA THR A 43 -7.22 -0.14 -0.17
C THR A 43 -6.17 -0.09 0.94
N MET A 44 -6.43 0.63 2.04
CA MET A 44 -5.52 0.73 3.17
C MET A 44 -5.41 -0.59 3.95
N PHE A 45 -6.52 -1.30 4.09
CA PHE A 45 -6.57 -2.61 4.74
C PHE A 45 -5.65 -3.62 4.05
N ILE A 46 -5.47 -3.54 2.74
CA ILE A 46 -4.56 -4.45 2.01
C ILE A 46 -3.15 -3.88 1.91
N THR A 47 -3.01 -2.57 1.70
CA THR A 47 -1.70 -1.96 1.39
C THR A 47 -0.83 -1.75 2.62
N ILE A 48 -1.41 -1.45 3.79
CA ILE A 48 -0.66 -1.30 5.04
C ILE A 48 0.04 -2.60 5.48
N PRO A 49 -0.62 -3.77 5.54
CA PRO A 49 0.08 -5.01 5.88
C PRO A 49 1.07 -5.41 4.79
N ALA A 50 0.76 -5.19 3.51
CA ALA A 50 1.71 -5.43 2.42
C ALA A 50 2.97 -4.56 2.55
N MET A 51 2.83 -3.29 2.94
CA MET A 51 3.95 -2.40 3.25
C MET A 51 4.81 -2.97 4.38
N VAL A 52 4.21 -3.35 5.51
CA VAL A 52 4.95 -3.89 6.65
C VAL A 52 5.65 -5.20 6.27
N GLY A 53 4.95 -6.10 5.58
CA GLY A 53 5.53 -7.35 5.08
C GLY A 53 6.73 -7.11 4.15
N LEU A 54 6.63 -6.16 3.22
CA LEU A 54 7.73 -5.78 2.33
C LEU A 54 8.91 -5.17 3.09
N ILE A 55 8.67 -4.39 4.14
CA ILE A 55 9.73 -3.80 4.96
C ILE A 55 10.46 -4.90 5.75
N VAL A 56 9.72 -5.77 6.42
CA VAL A 56 10.29 -6.84 7.25
C VAL A 56 11.02 -7.88 6.40
N LEU A 57 10.45 -8.26 5.26
CA LEU A 57 10.98 -9.29 4.37
C LEU A 57 11.84 -8.72 3.21
N ARG A 58 12.26 -7.45 3.30
CA ARG A 58 12.98 -6.77 2.20
C ARG A 58 14.21 -7.54 1.71
N GLN A 59 15.05 -8.01 2.61
CA GLN A 59 16.27 -8.76 2.28
C GLN A 59 15.95 -10.13 1.68
N PRO A 60 15.17 -11.02 2.32
CA PRO A 60 14.90 -12.34 1.77
C PRO A 60 14.15 -12.29 0.44
N ILE A 61 13.26 -11.31 0.24
CA ILE A 61 12.59 -11.10 -1.06
C ILE A 61 13.61 -10.75 -2.15
N ILE A 62 14.51 -9.80 -1.90
CA ILE A 62 15.51 -9.40 -2.89
C ILE A 62 16.52 -10.53 -3.14
N THR A 63 16.98 -11.23 -2.09
CA THR A 63 17.86 -12.40 -2.22
C THR A 63 17.23 -13.46 -3.12
N LEU A 64 15.98 -13.82 -2.86
CA LEU A 64 15.28 -14.86 -3.61
C LEU A 64 15.10 -14.50 -5.09
N LEU A 65 14.70 -13.26 -5.35
CA LEU A 65 14.37 -12.79 -6.70
C LEU A 65 15.61 -12.48 -7.53
N PHE A 66 16.63 -11.87 -6.93
CA PHE A 66 17.72 -11.24 -7.68
C PHE A 66 19.11 -11.79 -7.38
N GLN A 67 19.39 -12.35 -6.18
CA GLN A 67 20.75 -12.77 -5.80
C GLN A 67 21.19 -14.07 -6.48
N ARG A 68 21.55 -13.96 -7.76
CA ARG A 68 22.04 -15.04 -8.63
C ARG A 68 23.12 -14.49 -9.57
N GLY A 69 24.11 -15.31 -9.92
CA GLY A 69 25.17 -14.93 -10.86
C GLY A 69 25.95 -13.70 -10.38
N ALA A 70 25.95 -12.63 -11.18
CA ALA A 70 26.67 -11.38 -10.89
C ALA A 70 26.02 -10.52 -9.78
N PHE A 71 24.82 -10.87 -9.31
CA PHE A 71 24.14 -10.12 -8.26
C PHE A 71 24.64 -10.57 -6.88
N THR A 72 25.50 -9.76 -6.28
CA THR A 72 26.19 -10.08 -5.03
C THR A 72 25.30 -9.83 -3.79
N SER A 73 25.78 -10.27 -2.63
CA SER A 73 25.17 -9.93 -1.34
C SER A 73 25.18 -8.42 -1.09
N PHE A 74 26.22 -7.71 -1.56
CA PHE A 74 26.31 -6.26 -1.44
C PHE A 74 25.19 -5.56 -2.23
N THR A 75 24.97 -5.93 -3.50
CA THR A 75 23.88 -5.34 -4.30
C THR A 75 22.52 -5.66 -3.70
N THR A 76 22.36 -6.85 -3.11
CA THR A 76 21.16 -7.24 -2.37
C THR A 76 20.86 -6.29 -1.21
N ILE A 77 21.85 -5.95 -0.40
CA ILE A 77 21.66 -5.03 0.74
C ILE A 77 21.27 -3.63 0.24
N MET A 78 21.94 -3.13 -0.81
CA MET A 78 21.64 -1.82 -1.40
C MET A 78 20.21 -1.77 -1.98
N THR A 79 19.81 -2.79 -2.74
CA THR A 79 18.44 -2.86 -3.29
C THR A 79 17.39 -3.05 -2.20
N ALA A 80 17.67 -3.84 -1.15
CA ALA A 80 16.78 -3.98 0.00
C ALA A 80 16.62 -2.67 0.77
N GLN A 81 17.63 -1.80 0.78
CA GLN A 81 17.53 -0.46 1.36
C GLN A 81 16.61 0.45 0.51
N ALA A 82 16.76 0.43 -0.81
CA ALA A 82 15.84 1.15 -1.70
C ALA A 82 14.39 0.65 -1.56
N LEU A 83 14.18 -0.67 -1.43
CA LEU A 83 12.87 -1.27 -1.23
C LEU A 83 12.21 -0.78 0.06
N LEU A 84 12.97 -0.61 1.14
CA LEU A 84 12.46 -0.04 2.40
C LEU A 84 11.87 1.35 2.17
N TYR A 85 12.64 2.24 1.54
CA TYR A 85 12.21 3.62 1.32
C TYR A 85 11.00 3.73 0.39
N TYR A 86 10.92 2.91 -0.66
CA TYR A 86 9.72 2.84 -1.50
C TYR A 86 8.51 2.26 -0.75
N SER A 87 8.72 1.27 0.12
CA SER A 87 7.63 0.62 0.84
C SER A 87 6.94 1.58 1.80
N VAL A 88 7.68 2.50 2.44
CA VAL A 88 7.11 3.55 3.30
C VAL A 88 6.10 4.43 2.54
N GLY A 89 6.28 4.64 1.24
CA GLY A 89 5.33 5.40 0.40
C GLY A 89 4.15 4.60 -0.12
N LEU A 90 4.09 3.28 0.12
CA LEU A 90 3.14 2.38 -0.53
C LEU A 90 1.67 2.74 -0.22
N TRP A 91 1.37 3.05 1.04
CA TRP A 91 0.04 3.52 1.44
C TRP A 91 -0.34 4.82 0.72
N ALA A 92 0.62 5.74 0.54
CA ALA A 92 0.39 7.01 -0.14
C ALA A 92 0.11 6.80 -1.64
N PHE A 93 0.93 6.00 -2.33
CA PHE A 93 0.71 5.66 -3.74
C PHE A 93 -0.64 4.97 -3.94
N ALA A 94 -1.05 4.11 -3.01
CA ALA A 94 -2.33 3.41 -3.07
C ALA A 94 -3.50 4.37 -2.88
N GLY A 95 -3.43 5.24 -1.86
CA GLY A 95 -4.43 6.29 -1.64
C GLY A 95 -4.56 7.23 -2.84
N LEU A 96 -3.44 7.63 -3.45
CA LEU A 96 -3.43 8.50 -4.63
C LEU A 96 -4.30 7.95 -5.77
N ARG A 97 -4.22 6.65 -6.06
CA ARG A 97 -5.02 6.03 -7.12
C ARG A 97 -6.52 6.21 -6.87
N VAL A 98 -6.96 5.96 -5.64
CA VAL A 98 -8.36 6.11 -5.23
C VAL A 98 -8.83 7.56 -5.33
N PHE A 99 -8.03 8.52 -4.83
CA PHE A 99 -8.38 9.94 -4.92
C PHE A 99 -8.41 10.46 -6.36
N VAL A 100 -7.46 10.06 -7.20
CA VAL A 100 -7.44 10.45 -8.63
C VAL A 100 -8.69 9.93 -9.34
N SER A 101 -9.09 8.70 -9.07
CA SER A 101 -10.34 8.12 -9.61
C SER A 101 -11.58 8.91 -9.19
N ALA A 102 -11.64 9.36 -7.93
CA ALA A 102 -12.73 10.22 -7.44
C ALA A 102 -12.75 11.61 -8.10
N PHE A 103 -11.60 12.21 -8.40
CA PHE A 103 -11.57 13.46 -9.16
C PHE A 103 -12.03 13.27 -10.61
N TYR A 104 -11.66 12.15 -11.23
CA TYR A 104 -12.10 11.80 -12.57
C TYR A 104 -13.60 11.54 -12.65
N SER A 105 -14.19 10.88 -11.65
CA SER A 105 -15.64 10.69 -11.58
C SER A 105 -16.41 12.00 -11.41
N LEU A 106 -15.78 13.00 -10.78
CA LEU A 106 -16.29 14.37 -10.64
C LEU A 106 -15.96 15.28 -11.83
N GLN A 107 -15.54 14.69 -12.97
CA GLN A 107 -15.14 15.38 -14.20
C GLN A 107 -14.04 16.44 -14.03
N ASP A 108 -13.22 16.32 -12.98
CA ASP A 108 -12.13 17.25 -12.71
C ASP A 108 -10.79 16.56 -12.92
N THR A 109 -10.30 16.65 -14.14
CA THR A 109 -8.98 16.15 -14.53
C THR A 109 -7.87 17.17 -14.26
N LYS A 110 -8.22 18.44 -14.06
CA LYS A 110 -7.26 19.54 -13.92
C LYS A 110 -6.63 19.54 -12.52
N THR A 111 -7.43 19.31 -11.48
CA THR A 111 -6.94 19.32 -10.09
C THR A 111 -5.87 18.23 -9.85
N PRO A 112 -6.09 16.95 -10.20
CA PRO A 112 -5.05 15.92 -10.08
C PRO A 112 -3.74 16.26 -10.79
N VAL A 113 -3.82 16.83 -12.00
CA VAL A 113 -2.64 17.21 -12.79
C VAL A 113 -1.87 18.34 -12.13
N LYS A 114 -2.55 19.41 -11.69
CA LYS A 114 -1.89 20.53 -10.97
C LYS A 114 -1.18 20.05 -9.72
N VAL A 115 -1.83 19.20 -8.92
CA VAL A 115 -1.24 18.64 -7.69
C VAL A 115 -0.08 17.68 -8.02
N ALA A 116 -0.17 16.93 -9.12
CA ALA A 116 0.93 16.08 -9.60
C ALA A 116 2.16 16.89 -10.02
N VAL A 117 1.98 18.04 -10.67
CA VAL A 117 3.10 18.94 -11.02
C VAL A 117 3.77 19.49 -9.75
N VAL A 118 2.98 19.95 -8.76
CA VAL A 118 3.52 20.41 -7.47
C VAL A 118 4.29 19.28 -6.77
N ALA A 119 3.74 18.06 -6.78
CA ALA A 119 4.41 16.90 -6.22
C ALA A 119 5.69 16.53 -6.97
N MET A 120 5.73 16.67 -8.29
CA MET A 120 6.93 16.45 -9.10
C MET A 120 8.03 17.46 -8.72
N ILE A 121 7.69 18.74 -8.58
CA ILE A 121 8.64 19.77 -8.13
C ILE A 121 9.15 19.46 -6.72
N ALA A 122 8.25 19.10 -5.79
CA ALA A 122 8.62 18.68 -4.44
C ALA A 122 9.51 17.44 -4.46
N ASN A 123 9.24 16.48 -5.35
CA ASN A 123 10.07 15.29 -5.52
C ASN A 123 11.48 15.64 -5.97
N ILE A 124 11.63 16.55 -6.94
CA ILE A 124 12.95 17.01 -7.40
C ILE A 124 13.69 17.72 -6.25
N ALA A 125 13.01 18.62 -5.52
CA ALA A 125 13.60 19.32 -4.38
C ALA A 125 14.05 18.36 -3.28
N PHE A 126 13.20 17.39 -2.90
CA PHE A 126 13.56 16.34 -1.94
C PHE A 126 14.65 15.43 -2.46
N SER A 127 14.64 15.10 -3.75
CA SER A 127 15.68 14.26 -4.35
C SER A 127 17.04 14.95 -4.26
N LEU A 128 17.13 16.23 -4.60
CA LEU A 128 18.36 17.01 -4.47
C LEU A 128 18.83 17.13 -3.02
N ALA A 129 17.90 17.38 -2.09
CA ALA A 129 18.22 17.50 -0.66
C ALA A 129 18.67 16.17 -0.02
N LEU A 130 18.04 15.06 -0.39
CA LEU A 130 18.29 13.74 0.22
C LEU A 130 19.35 12.92 -0.52
N MET A 131 19.69 13.28 -1.76
CA MET A 131 20.74 12.59 -2.53
C MET A 131 22.11 12.70 -1.86
N GLY A 132 22.42 13.82 -1.19
CA GLY A 132 23.65 13.97 -0.41
C GLY A 132 23.76 12.94 0.73
N PRO A 133 22.87 12.98 1.74
CA PRO A 133 22.99 12.13 2.94
C PRO A 133 22.64 10.66 2.71
N LEU A 134 21.69 10.33 1.82
CA LEU A 134 21.18 8.96 1.64
C LEU A 134 21.53 8.32 0.28
N LYS A 135 22.27 9.01 -0.60
CA LYS A 135 22.62 8.53 -1.95
C LYS A 135 21.36 8.03 -2.70
N HIS A 136 21.46 6.85 -3.32
CA HIS A 136 20.37 6.14 -3.99
C HIS A 136 19.11 5.91 -3.14
N GLY A 137 19.24 5.75 -1.82
CA GLY A 137 18.11 5.60 -0.92
C GLY A 137 17.32 6.90 -0.74
N GLY A 138 18.00 8.04 -0.85
CA GLY A 138 17.41 9.37 -0.76
C GLY A 138 16.41 9.64 -1.88
N LEU A 139 16.70 9.17 -3.10
CA LEU A 139 15.79 9.29 -4.24
C LEU A 139 14.49 8.50 -4.02
N ALA A 140 14.60 7.28 -3.48
CA ALA A 140 13.43 6.45 -3.18
C ALA A 140 12.57 7.08 -2.08
N LEU A 141 13.20 7.63 -1.03
CA LEU A 141 12.48 8.30 0.06
C LEU A 141 11.85 9.62 -0.41
N ALA A 142 12.54 10.37 -1.26
CA ALA A 142 12.01 11.59 -1.88
C ALA A 142 10.73 11.33 -2.68
N LEU A 143 10.64 10.20 -3.39
CA LEU A 143 9.40 9.82 -4.10
C LEU A 143 8.27 9.53 -3.11
N SER A 144 8.55 8.74 -2.07
CA SER A 144 7.56 8.43 -1.02
C SER A 144 7.04 9.70 -0.33
N LEU A 145 7.92 10.65 0.01
CA LEU A 145 7.53 11.93 0.61
C LEU A 145 6.70 12.79 -0.34
N ALA A 146 7.14 12.93 -1.59
CA ALA A 146 6.42 13.73 -2.58
C ALA A 146 5.02 13.19 -2.85
N SER A 147 4.86 11.87 -2.97
CA SER A 147 3.54 11.26 -3.13
C SER A 147 2.68 11.35 -1.88
N THR A 148 3.29 11.37 -0.69
CA THR A 148 2.57 11.65 0.55
C THR A 148 2.02 13.07 0.55
N LEU A 149 2.82 14.07 0.16
CA LEU A 149 2.34 15.45 -0.02
C LEU A 149 1.22 15.54 -1.05
N GLN A 150 1.40 14.88 -2.19
CA GLN A 150 0.40 14.82 -3.26
C GLN A 150 -0.94 14.28 -2.73
N LEU A 151 -0.90 13.21 -1.93
CA LEU A 151 -2.08 12.61 -1.34
C LEU A 151 -2.78 13.57 -0.38
N PHE A 152 -2.03 14.21 0.51
CA PHE A 152 -2.60 15.18 1.46
C PHE A 152 -3.24 16.38 0.75
N MET A 153 -2.61 16.90 -0.30
CA MET A 153 -3.20 17.96 -1.11
C MET A 153 -4.53 17.53 -1.75
N LEU A 154 -4.58 16.33 -2.35
CA LEU A 154 -5.82 15.81 -2.94
C LEU A 154 -6.92 15.57 -1.90
N ILE A 155 -6.56 15.04 -0.72
CA ILE A 155 -7.50 14.88 0.40
C ILE A 155 -8.10 16.24 0.78
N PHE A 156 -7.27 17.25 0.97
CA PHE A 156 -7.71 18.58 1.37
C PHE A 156 -8.61 19.24 0.31
N LEU A 157 -8.19 19.20 -0.95
CA LEU A 157 -8.97 19.74 -2.07
C LEU A 157 -10.31 19.04 -2.23
N LEU A 158 -10.35 17.71 -2.10
CA LEU A 158 -11.59 16.94 -2.21
C LEU A 158 -12.51 17.17 -1.02
N GLN A 159 -11.97 17.28 0.21
CA GLN A 159 -12.74 17.65 1.39
C GLN A 159 -13.40 19.02 1.22
N LYS A 160 -12.65 20.01 0.72
CA LYS A 160 -13.20 21.34 0.44
C LYS A 160 -14.32 21.30 -0.60
N ARG A 161 -14.17 20.47 -1.64
CA ARG A 161 -15.14 20.36 -2.73
C ARG A 161 -16.42 19.61 -2.35
N LEU A 162 -16.30 18.55 -1.54
CA LEU A 162 -17.45 17.73 -1.13
C LEU A 162 -18.07 18.19 0.20
N GLY A 163 -17.50 19.19 0.89
CA GLY A 163 -17.96 19.59 2.23
C GLY A 163 -17.67 18.52 3.28
N GLY A 164 -16.46 17.95 3.24
CA GLY A 164 -15.98 16.90 4.15
C GLY A 164 -16.07 15.49 3.59
N ILE A 165 -15.27 14.59 4.17
CA ILE A 165 -15.31 13.13 3.93
C ILE A 165 -15.55 12.43 5.26
N GLU A 166 -15.88 11.14 5.25
CA GLU A 166 -15.96 10.31 6.47
C GLU A 166 -14.58 10.04 7.11
N GLY A 167 -13.77 11.09 7.30
CA GLY A 167 -12.37 11.00 7.70
C GLY A 167 -12.19 10.25 9.03
N ARG A 168 -13.13 10.39 9.97
CA ARG A 168 -13.09 9.67 11.25
C ARG A 168 -13.16 8.15 11.06
N VAL A 169 -13.96 7.66 10.12
CA VAL A 169 -14.11 6.23 9.83
C VAL A 169 -12.88 5.71 9.09
N VAL A 170 -12.37 6.48 8.12
CA VAL A 170 -11.14 6.14 7.38
C VAL A 170 -9.94 6.09 8.32
N ILE A 171 -9.74 7.11 9.17
CA ILE A 171 -8.63 7.19 10.12
C ILE A 171 -8.70 6.04 11.13
N SER A 172 -9.89 5.77 11.71
CA SER A 172 -10.08 4.64 12.62
C SER A 172 -9.66 3.31 11.97
N SER A 173 -10.02 3.11 10.71
CA SER A 173 -9.69 1.89 9.96
C SER A 173 -8.22 1.82 9.58
N MET A 174 -7.59 2.95 9.24
CA MET A 174 -6.15 3.05 9.03
C MET A 174 -5.38 2.70 10.30
N VAL A 175 -5.80 3.24 11.46
CA VAL A 175 -5.15 2.95 12.75
C VAL A 175 -5.29 1.47 13.13
N ARG A 176 -6.49 0.89 13.01
CA ARG A 176 -6.70 -0.55 13.26
C ARG A 176 -5.88 -1.42 12.32
N SER A 177 -5.82 -1.07 11.03
CA SER A 177 -5.00 -1.77 10.04
C SER A 177 -3.51 -1.64 10.35
N PHE A 178 -3.06 -0.47 10.79
CA PHE A 178 -1.69 -0.22 11.19
C PHE A 178 -1.30 -1.03 12.42
N ILE A 179 -2.13 -1.05 13.47
CA ILE A 179 -1.90 -1.86 14.68
C ILE A 179 -1.85 -3.36 14.32
N SER A 180 -2.82 -3.84 13.54
CA SER A 180 -2.87 -5.25 13.11
C SER A 180 -1.63 -5.61 12.27
N SER A 181 -1.18 -4.69 11.41
CA SER A 181 0.02 -4.88 10.60
C SER A 181 1.30 -4.83 11.43
N LEU A 182 1.34 -4.03 12.50
CA LEU A 182 2.47 -3.97 13.41
C LEU A 182 2.63 -5.29 14.17
N ILE A 183 1.52 -5.84 14.70
CA ILE A 183 1.49 -7.16 15.35
C ILE A 183 1.98 -8.23 14.36
N MET A 184 1.42 -8.25 13.14
CA MET A 184 1.85 -9.15 12.08
C MET A 184 3.35 -8.99 11.79
N GLY A 185 3.85 -7.76 11.66
CA GLY A 185 5.25 -7.47 11.39
C GLY A 185 6.19 -7.97 12.47
N ILE A 186 5.83 -7.80 13.75
CA ILE A 186 6.60 -8.31 14.89
C ILE A 186 6.65 -9.84 14.86
N CYS A 187 5.51 -10.51 14.69
CA CYS A 187 5.44 -11.97 14.60
C CYS A 187 6.28 -12.52 13.43
N ILE A 188 6.16 -11.89 12.25
CA ILE A 188 6.94 -12.27 11.07
C ILE A 188 8.42 -12.04 11.30
N TYR A 189 8.82 -10.95 11.95
CA TYR A 189 10.23 -10.67 12.23
C TYR A 189 10.87 -11.76 13.10
N PHE A 190 10.20 -12.16 14.19
CA PHE A 190 10.68 -13.26 15.03
C PHE A 190 10.72 -14.60 14.29
N LEU A 191 9.69 -14.88 13.48
CA LEU A 191 9.63 -16.11 12.70
C LEU A 191 10.74 -16.14 11.63
N ALA A 192 10.95 -15.03 10.93
CA ALA A 192 12.00 -14.87 9.94
C ALA A 192 13.39 -14.99 10.57
N PHE A 193 13.63 -14.43 11.76
CA PHE A 193 14.91 -14.58 12.46
C PHE A 193 15.23 -16.06 12.78
N LYS A 194 14.23 -16.80 13.27
CA LYS A 194 14.36 -18.22 13.63
C LYS A 194 14.52 -19.13 12.41
N VAL A 195 13.81 -18.83 11.33
CA VAL A 195 13.84 -19.59 10.07
C VAL A 195 15.12 -19.28 9.28
N PHE A 196 15.54 -18.01 9.22
CA PHE A 196 16.69 -17.59 8.41
C PHE A 196 18.02 -17.99 9.04
N SER A 197 18.17 -17.94 10.37
CA SER A 197 19.35 -18.47 11.06
C SER A 197 19.60 -19.96 10.78
N SER A 198 18.56 -20.71 10.44
CA SER A 198 18.67 -22.14 10.08
C SER A 198 18.78 -22.41 8.57
N ILE A 199 18.38 -21.48 7.69
CA ILE A 199 18.23 -21.71 6.23
C ILE A 199 19.34 -21.07 5.38
N VAL A 200 20.12 -20.12 5.92
CA VAL A 200 21.24 -19.48 5.19
C VAL A 200 22.31 -20.47 4.72
N ALA A 201 22.35 -21.69 5.27
CA ALA A 201 23.28 -22.75 4.87
C ALA A 201 22.80 -23.65 3.70
N GLN A 202 21.60 -23.47 3.14
CA GLN A 202 21.00 -24.43 2.18
C GLN A 202 20.46 -23.79 0.88
N LYS A 203 20.34 -24.60 -0.18
CA LYS A 203 19.94 -24.25 -1.57
C LYS A 203 18.77 -23.26 -1.69
N THR A 204 18.77 -22.45 -2.76
CA THR A 204 17.77 -21.42 -3.15
C THR A 204 16.30 -21.84 -3.03
N PHE A 205 16.01 -23.14 -3.20
CA PHE A 205 14.66 -23.72 -3.07
C PHE A 205 14.11 -23.64 -1.63
N HIS A 206 14.93 -23.87 -0.60
CA HIS A 206 14.51 -23.80 0.80
C HIS A 206 14.19 -22.36 1.22
N LEU A 207 14.93 -21.40 0.67
CA LEU A 207 14.69 -19.97 0.90
C LEU A 207 13.34 -19.56 0.29
N ALA A 208 12.98 -20.10 -0.88
CA ALA A 208 11.68 -19.86 -1.49
C ALA A 208 10.51 -20.45 -0.72
N LEU A 209 10.64 -21.69 -0.25
CA LEU A 209 9.64 -22.31 0.60
C LEU A 209 9.47 -21.53 1.92
N GLY A 210 10.57 -21.11 2.54
CA GLY A 210 10.56 -20.32 3.78
C GLY A 210 9.85 -18.97 3.62
N VAL A 211 10.16 -18.22 2.55
CA VAL A 211 9.48 -16.95 2.26
C VAL A 211 7.99 -17.17 2.00
N LEU A 212 7.60 -18.20 1.25
CA LEU A 212 6.20 -18.53 1.00
C LEU A 212 5.45 -18.82 2.31
N ILE A 213 6.02 -19.67 3.18
CA ILE A 213 5.45 -20.01 4.48
C ILE A 213 5.27 -18.76 5.34
N ILE A 214 6.27 -17.87 5.37
CA ILE A 214 6.22 -16.64 6.15
C ILE A 214 5.15 -15.67 5.61
N VAL A 215 5.00 -15.56 4.29
CA VAL A 215 3.94 -14.75 3.67
C VAL A 215 2.55 -15.33 4.00
N CYS A 216 2.37 -16.65 3.89
CA CYS A 216 1.13 -17.32 4.25
C CYS A 216 0.81 -17.16 5.75
N ALA A 217 1.79 -17.36 6.63
CA ALA A 217 1.63 -17.14 8.07
C ALA A 217 1.27 -15.67 8.37
N GLY A 218 1.92 -14.72 7.69
CA GLY A 218 1.60 -13.30 7.78
C GLY A 218 0.16 -12.98 7.41
N LEU A 219 -0.34 -13.52 6.30
CA LEU A 219 -1.73 -13.36 5.87
C LEU A 219 -2.72 -13.92 6.91
N VAL A 220 -2.41 -15.08 7.51
CA VAL A 220 -3.23 -15.69 8.56
C VAL A 220 -3.23 -14.84 9.83
N ILE A 221 -2.05 -14.41 10.31
CA ILE A 221 -1.92 -13.58 11.52
C ILE A 221 -2.63 -12.24 11.32
N TYR A 222 -2.49 -11.63 10.15
CA TYR A 222 -3.18 -10.40 9.83
C TYR A 222 -4.70 -10.61 9.79
N GLY A 223 -5.17 -11.68 9.14
CA GLY A 223 -6.59 -12.02 9.08
C GLY A 223 -7.20 -12.24 10.47
N ILE A 224 -6.52 -12.97 11.35
CA ILE A 224 -6.95 -13.20 12.74
C ILE A 224 -6.96 -11.88 13.52
N SER A 225 -5.88 -11.10 13.44
CA SER A 225 -5.78 -9.82 14.16
C SER A 225 -6.86 -8.83 13.68
N ALA A 226 -7.08 -8.75 12.37
CA ALA A 226 -8.13 -7.92 11.78
C ALA A 226 -9.54 -8.38 12.19
N HIS A 227 -9.76 -9.68 12.34
CA HIS A 227 -11.02 -10.23 12.82
C HIS A 227 -11.26 -9.87 14.29
N VAL A 228 -10.24 -10.02 15.14
CA VAL A 228 -10.30 -9.65 16.56
C VAL A 228 -10.53 -8.16 16.76
N LEU A 229 -9.96 -7.30 15.90
CA LEU A 229 -10.19 -5.86 15.92
C LEU A 229 -11.55 -5.42 15.32
N GLY A 230 -12.39 -6.37 14.88
CA GLY A 230 -13.72 -6.08 14.34
C GLY A 230 -13.69 -5.24 13.07
N SER A 231 -12.72 -5.49 12.17
CA SER A 231 -12.59 -4.79 10.89
C SER A 231 -13.75 -5.16 9.97
N LYS A 232 -14.63 -4.19 9.64
CA LYS A 232 -15.77 -4.39 8.71
C LYS A 232 -15.30 -4.68 7.28
N GLU A 233 -14.06 -4.34 6.98
CA GLU A 233 -13.40 -4.53 5.70
C GLU A 233 -13.15 -6.02 5.42
N LEU A 234 -12.90 -6.81 6.47
CA LEU A 234 -12.69 -8.25 6.35
C LEU A 234 -13.99 -8.95 5.90
N SER A 235 -15.15 -8.57 6.44
CA SER A 235 -16.43 -9.13 6.02
C SER A 235 -16.73 -8.81 4.55
N SER A 236 -16.48 -7.57 4.09
CA SER A 236 -16.65 -7.19 2.69
C SER A 236 -15.81 -8.05 1.74
N ILE A 237 -14.55 -8.33 2.08
CA ILE A 237 -13.68 -9.18 1.26
C ILE A 237 -14.19 -10.63 1.23
N THR A 238 -14.62 -11.18 2.38
CA THR A 238 -15.13 -12.55 2.43
C THR A 238 -16.45 -12.73 1.69
N GLU A 239 -17.33 -11.72 1.68
CA GLU A 239 -18.56 -11.72 0.89
C GLU A 239 -18.26 -11.69 -0.61
N LEU A 240 -17.35 -10.82 -1.06
CA LEU A 240 -16.92 -10.76 -2.46
C LEU A 240 -16.34 -12.10 -2.95
N LEU A 241 -15.52 -12.77 -2.12
CA LEU A 241 -14.98 -14.10 -2.42
C LEU A 241 -16.07 -15.18 -2.48
N LYS A 242 -17.07 -15.12 -1.60
CA LYS A 242 -18.22 -16.05 -1.64
C LYS A 242 -19.06 -15.87 -2.91
N VAL A 243 -19.31 -14.62 -3.33
CA VAL A 243 -20.05 -14.31 -4.56
C VAL A 243 -19.27 -14.79 -5.80
N ALA A 244 -17.96 -14.57 -5.85
CA ALA A 244 -17.12 -15.06 -6.95
C ALA A 244 -17.11 -16.59 -7.05
N LYS A 245 -17.14 -17.29 -5.90
CA LYS A 245 -17.19 -18.76 -5.84
C LYS A 245 -18.57 -19.33 -6.22
N LYS A 246 -19.64 -18.53 -6.14
CA LYS A 246 -21.01 -18.91 -6.51
C LYS A 246 -21.33 -18.69 -8.00
N LYS A 247 -20.44 -17.99 -8.72
CA LYS A 247 -20.53 -17.73 -10.18
C LYS A 247 -19.68 -18.69 -11.02
N LYS A 248 -18.97 -19.62 -10.40
CA LYS A 248 -18.31 -20.78 -11.03
C LYS A 248 -19.13 -22.02 -10.75
#